data_AF-A0A2D6JQW6-F1
#
_entry.id   AF-A0A2D6JQW6-F1
#
_cell.length_a   1.000
_cell.length_b   1.000
_cell.length_c   1.000
_cell.angle_alpha   90.00
_cell.angle_beta   90.00
_cell.angle_gamma   90.00
#
_symmetry.space_group_name_H-M   'P 1'
#
loop_
_entity.id
_entity.type
_entity.pdbx_description
1 polymer ?
#
loop_
_entity_poly.entity_id
_entity_poly.type
_entity_poly.pdbx_seq_one_letter_code
_entity_poly.pdbx_strand_id
1 'polypeptide(L)'
;MMGSSRMAVTDVSFVLYDESKQLRMPHVKGSFNDWSLAPMEKGEDGIWTYSQPISAGTYEWGMVEPDGSEWGIWLPENAGHKVNLVVTVSRAGQVEGATSIRIPSKPLGRRDGIEPFLDLSVRDRKGVDDLLKLLSKASMLNVLHVIISAREPVRFGKIQRLAGTSATSLSRRLKELEGCGLVRRATHKTIPPTVEYQATQVAFEMGPSLIQLYNWVIDNHAKLGFTQA
;
A
#
# COMPACT_ATOMS: atom_id res chain seq x y z
N MET A 1 -36.75 6.31 25.22
CA MET A 1 -35.63 5.54 25.81
C MET A 1 -34.96 4.77 24.69
N MET A 2 -33.85 5.28 24.14
CA MET A 2 -33.04 4.53 23.19
C MET A 2 -32.21 3.54 24.00
N GLY A 3 -32.47 2.24 23.84
CA GLY A 3 -31.68 1.21 24.49
C GLY A 3 -30.22 1.33 24.05
N SER A 4 -29.33 1.61 24.99
CA SER A 4 -27.88 1.50 24.78
C SER A 4 -27.59 0.04 24.44
N SER A 5 -27.44 -0.26 23.15
CA SER A 5 -27.06 -1.59 22.69
C SER A 5 -25.64 -1.82 23.17
N ARG A 6 -25.50 -2.55 24.29
CA ARG A 6 -24.21 -2.95 24.85
C ARG A 6 -23.45 -3.68 23.75
N MET A 7 -22.32 -3.13 23.33
CA MET A 7 -21.49 -3.77 22.32
C MET A 7 -21.14 -5.17 22.82
N ALA A 8 -21.36 -6.19 21.98
CA ALA A 8 -21.00 -7.55 22.33
C ALA A 8 -19.50 -7.61 22.59
N VAL A 9 -19.12 -8.27 23.67
CA VAL A 9 -17.73 -8.59 24.00
C VAL A 9 -17.58 -10.10 23.87
N THR A 10 -16.59 -10.54 23.11
CA THR A 10 -16.34 -11.95 22.83
C THR A 10 -14.92 -12.31 23.20
N ASP A 11 -14.72 -13.44 23.87
CA ASP A 11 -13.38 -13.96 24.10
C ASP A 11 -12.80 -14.47 22.78
N VAL A 12 -11.74 -13.82 22.31
CA VAL A 12 -11.04 -14.17 21.08
C VAL A 12 -9.72 -14.83 21.45
N SER A 13 -9.51 -16.06 20.96
CA SER A 13 -8.26 -16.80 21.12
C SER A 13 -7.38 -16.68 19.88
N PHE A 14 -6.16 -16.21 20.08
CA PHE A 14 -5.09 -16.15 19.10
C PHE A 14 -4.14 -17.32 19.27
N VAL A 15 -3.81 -18.00 18.16
CA VAL A 15 -3.05 -19.26 18.18
C VAL A 15 -1.83 -19.18 17.26
N LEU A 16 -0.69 -19.65 17.75
CA LEU A 16 0.56 -19.66 16.99
C LEU A 16 1.16 -21.07 16.96
N TYR A 17 1.24 -21.61 15.74
CA TYR A 17 1.89 -22.88 15.45
C TYR A 17 3.34 -22.63 15.06
N ASP A 18 4.29 -23.06 15.89
CA ASP A 18 5.73 -22.89 15.64
C ASP A 18 6.37 -24.19 15.14
N GLU A 19 6.43 -24.38 13.83
CA GLU A 19 7.16 -25.50 13.21
C GLU A 19 8.68 -25.26 13.17
N SER A 20 9.11 -24.00 13.29
CA SER A 20 10.54 -23.63 13.37
C SER A 20 11.18 -24.11 14.66
N LYS A 21 10.41 -24.15 15.75
CA LYS A 21 10.85 -24.41 17.13
C LYS A 21 11.92 -23.43 17.61
N GLN A 22 11.96 -22.23 17.03
CA GLN A 22 12.95 -21.19 17.35
C GLN A 22 12.37 -20.09 18.25
N LEU A 23 11.03 -20.02 18.38
CA LEU A 23 10.37 -18.98 19.15
C LEU A 23 10.55 -19.21 20.66
N ARG A 24 10.82 -18.13 21.39
CA ARG A 24 11.12 -18.18 22.83
C ARG A 24 10.01 -17.56 23.64
N MET A 25 9.54 -16.38 23.24
CA MET A 25 8.53 -15.63 23.97
C MET A 25 7.71 -14.78 23.00
N PRO A 26 6.90 -15.40 22.13
CA PRO A 26 6.06 -14.65 21.21
C PRO A 26 4.99 -13.86 21.99
N HIS A 27 4.67 -12.68 21.48
CA HIS A 27 3.63 -11.79 22.00
C HIS A 27 2.59 -11.52 20.92
N VAL A 28 1.31 -11.42 21.30
CA VAL A 28 0.24 -10.89 20.46
C VAL A 28 0.15 -9.37 20.65
N LYS A 29 -0.13 -8.65 19.57
CA LYS A 29 -0.53 -7.23 19.63
C LYS A 29 -1.52 -6.90 18.51
N GLY A 30 -2.34 -5.88 18.71
CA GLY A 30 -3.25 -5.40 17.68
C GLY A 30 -3.92 -4.08 18.03
N SER A 31 -4.75 -3.56 17.13
CA SER A 31 -5.53 -2.35 17.40
C SER A 31 -6.55 -2.52 18.52
N PHE A 32 -6.85 -3.75 18.95
CA PHE A 32 -7.72 -4.05 20.09
C PHE A 32 -7.07 -3.78 21.46
N ASN A 33 -5.74 -3.66 21.54
CA ASN A 33 -4.99 -3.40 22.78
C ASN A 33 -3.96 -2.29 22.59
N ASP A 34 -4.26 -1.32 21.71
CA ASP A 34 -3.38 -0.19 21.38
C ASP A 34 -1.96 -0.62 20.99
N TRP A 35 -1.84 -1.77 20.33
CA TRP A 35 -0.57 -2.38 19.91
C TRP A 35 0.40 -2.75 21.05
N SER A 36 -0.12 -2.86 22.28
CA SER A 36 0.65 -3.34 23.44
C SER A 36 1.05 -4.81 23.29
N LEU A 37 2.26 -5.16 23.72
CA LEU A 37 2.75 -6.55 23.66
C LEU A 37 2.12 -7.38 24.79
N ALA A 38 1.33 -8.39 24.42
CA ALA A 38 0.75 -9.35 25.34
C ALA A 38 1.45 -10.71 25.19
N PRO A 39 2.15 -11.23 26.21
CA PRO A 39 2.89 -12.49 26.11
C PRO A 39 1.93 -13.66 25.88
N MET A 40 2.35 -14.61 25.04
CA MET A 40 1.60 -15.84 24.80
C MET A 40 2.01 -16.94 25.79
N GLU A 41 1.07 -17.82 26.10
CA GLU A 41 1.31 -19.01 26.93
C GLU A 41 1.57 -20.21 26.03
N LYS A 42 2.54 -21.06 26.38
CA LYS A 42 2.84 -22.29 25.64
C LYS A 42 2.15 -23.48 26.30
N GLY A 43 1.26 -24.14 25.56
CA GLY A 43 0.64 -25.40 25.99
C GLY A 43 1.62 -26.58 25.98
N GLU A 44 1.22 -27.69 26.60
CA GLU A 44 1.99 -28.94 26.63
C GLU A 44 2.17 -29.55 25.22
N ASP A 45 1.25 -29.24 24.30
CA ASP A 45 1.31 -29.57 22.88
C ASP A 45 2.32 -28.71 22.08
N GLY A 46 2.94 -27.73 22.74
CA GLY A 46 3.88 -26.79 22.14
C GLY A 46 3.22 -25.67 21.34
N ILE A 47 1.89 -25.56 21.37
CA ILE A 47 1.13 -24.48 20.71
C ILE A 47 1.12 -23.26 21.63
N TRP A 48 1.35 -22.09 21.05
CA TRP A 48 1.27 -20.82 21.76
C TRP A 48 -0.15 -20.27 21.66
N THR A 49 -0.74 -19.86 22.78
CA THR A 49 -2.10 -19.31 22.84
C THR A 49 -2.16 -18.03 23.65
N TYR A 50 -3.03 -17.11 23.24
CA TYR A 50 -3.41 -15.93 24.00
C TYR A 50 -4.89 -15.66 23.79
N SER A 51 -5.65 -15.42 24.85
CA SER A 51 -7.09 -15.09 24.75
C SER A 51 -7.40 -13.82 25.50
N GLN A 52 -8.26 -12.99 24.94
CA GLN A 52 -8.81 -11.84 25.66
C GLN A 52 -10.22 -11.46 25.18
N PRO A 53 -11.01 -10.77 26.01
CA PRO A 53 -12.29 -10.21 25.61
C PRO A 53 -12.10 -9.04 24.62
N ILE A 54 -12.73 -9.11 23.45
CA ILE A 54 -12.70 -8.07 22.42
C ILE A 54 -14.13 -7.60 22.11
N SER A 55 -14.33 -6.28 22.09
CA SER A 55 -15.62 -5.67 21.72
C SER A 55 -15.94 -5.85 20.23
N ALA A 56 -17.21 -5.74 19.85
CA ALA A 56 -17.62 -5.77 18.46
C ALA A 56 -16.88 -4.71 17.63
N GLY A 57 -16.24 -5.11 16.54
CA GLY A 57 -15.38 -4.24 15.73
C GLY A 57 -14.47 -5.03 14.79
N THR A 58 -13.67 -4.31 14.00
CA THR A 58 -12.65 -4.89 13.11
C THR A 58 -11.29 -4.42 13.57
N TYR A 59 -10.37 -5.36 13.78
CA TYR A 59 -9.08 -5.10 14.41
C TYR A 59 -7.95 -5.70 13.58
N GLU A 60 -6.91 -4.90 13.36
CA GLU A 60 -5.64 -5.39 12.83
C GLU A 60 -4.83 -6.01 13.95
N TRP A 61 -4.14 -7.10 13.67
CA TRP A 61 -3.34 -7.79 14.67
C TRP A 61 -2.19 -8.58 14.05
N GLY A 62 -1.29 -9.02 14.92
CA GLY A 62 -0.25 -9.99 14.60
C GLY A 62 0.54 -10.38 15.84
N MET A 63 1.70 -10.99 15.61
CA MET A 63 2.56 -11.50 16.68
C MET A 63 4.00 -11.05 16.48
N VAL A 64 4.70 -10.87 17.59
CA VAL A 64 6.10 -10.43 17.64
C VAL A 64 6.91 -11.43 18.45
N GLU A 65 8.07 -11.85 17.96
CA GLU A 65 9.11 -12.46 18.79
C GLU A 65 10.13 -11.37 19.16
N PRO A 66 10.31 -11.03 20.45
CA PRO A 66 11.32 -10.07 20.87
C PRO A 66 12.74 -10.56 20.51
N ASP A 67 13.49 -9.73 19.78
CA ASP A 67 14.90 -10.00 19.40
C ASP A 67 15.90 -9.03 20.06
N GLY A 68 15.41 -8.19 20.98
CA GLY A 68 16.19 -7.13 21.64
C GLY A 68 16.15 -5.78 20.92
N SER A 69 15.55 -5.70 19.72
CA SER A 69 15.22 -4.42 19.08
C SER A 69 13.95 -3.80 19.67
N GLU A 70 13.71 -2.53 19.37
CA GLU A 70 12.47 -1.82 19.76
C GLU A 70 11.21 -2.49 19.20
N TRP A 71 11.30 -3.13 18.04
CA TRP A 71 10.15 -3.60 17.27
C TRP A 71 9.94 -5.12 17.33
N GLY A 72 11.02 -5.88 17.58
CA GLY A 72 11.02 -7.35 17.51
C GLY A 72 10.81 -7.89 16.08
N ILE A 73 10.73 -9.21 15.96
CA ILE A 73 10.48 -9.92 14.70
C ILE A 73 8.97 -10.01 14.48
N TRP A 74 8.46 -9.40 13.41
CA TRP A 74 7.05 -9.49 13.03
C TRP A 74 6.72 -10.85 12.39
N LEU A 75 6.02 -11.70 13.13
CA LEU A 75 5.76 -13.09 12.77
C LEU A 75 4.78 -13.31 11.59
N PRO A 76 3.77 -12.45 11.32
CA PRO A 76 2.92 -12.61 10.14
C PRO A 76 3.70 -12.65 8.82
N GLU A 77 4.76 -11.86 8.69
CA GLU A 77 5.61 -11.86 7.49
C GLU A 77 6.36 -13.20 7.34
N ASN A 78 6.89 -13.74 8.43
CA ASN A 78 7.55 -15.05 8.45
C ASN A 78 6.59 -16.20 8.10
N ALA A 79 5.28 -16.01 8.34
CA ALA A 79 4.22 -16.91 7.92
C ALA A 79 3.74 -16.68 6.47
N GLY A 80 4.33 -15.71 5.75
CA GLY A 80 4.02 -15.42 4.35
C GLY A 80 2.89 -14.41 4.12
N HIS A 81 2.40 -13.74 5.17
CA HIS A 81 1.40 -12.69 5.03
C HIS A 81 2.04 -11.38 4.55
N LYS A 82 1.46 -10.77 3.50
CA LYS A 82 1.94 -9.50 2.90
C LYS A 82 1.20 -8.26 3.42
N VAL A 83 0.19 -8.46 4.26
CA VAL A 83 -0.64 -7.44 4.89
C VAL A 83 -0.91 -7.85 6.33
N ASN A 84 -1.27 -6.89 7.18
CA ASN A 84 -1.67 -7.17 8.55
C ASN A 84 -2.88 -8.11 8.57
N LEU A 85 -2.91 -9.00 9.58
CA LEU A 85 -4.06 -9.88 9.80
C LEU A 85 -5.20 -9.06 10.38
N VAL A 86 -6.43 -9.47 10.05
CA VAL A 86 -7.64 -8.82 10.52
C VAL A 86 -8.54 -9.86 11.19
N VAL A 87 -9.07 -9.47 12.34
CA VAL A 87 -10.14 -10.19 13.04
C VAL A 87 -11.33 -9.26 13.20
N THR A 88 -12.53 -9.77 12.97
CA THR A 88 -13.79 -9.05 13.13
C THR A 88 -14.66 -9.75 14.17
N VAL A 89 -15.10 -9.00 15.18
CA VAL A 89 -16.09 -9.44 16.16
C VAL A 89 -17.42 -8.79 15.78
N SER A 90 -18.40 -9.61 15.39
CA SER A 90 -19.72 -9.13 15.02
C SER A 90 -20.50 -8.63 16.24
N ARG A 91 -21.56 -7.84 16.02
CA ARG A 91 -22.47 -7.43 17.11
C ARG A 91 -23.19 -8.60 17.78
N ALA A 92 -23.25 -9.76 17.13
CA ALA A 92 -23.80 -11.00 17.68
C ALA A 92 -22.75 -11.83 18.43
N GLY A 93 -21.50 -11.35 18.53
CA GLY A 93 -20.39 -12.05 19.18
C GLY A 93 -19.76 -13.16 18.35
N GLN A 94 -19.92 -13.12 17.02
CA GLN A 94 -19.25 -14.06 16.12
C GLN A 94 -17.87 -13.53 15.75
N VAL A 95 -16.87 -14.40 15.73
CA VAL A 95 -15.49 -14.07 15.35
C VAL A 95 -15.26 -14.52 13.91
N GLU A 96 -14.87 -13.58 13.05
CA GLU A 96 -14.53 -13.79 11.65
C GLU A 96 -13.09 -13.34 11.36
N GLY A 97 -12.48 -13.88 10.31
CA GLY A 97 -11.10 -13.57 9.92
C GLY A 97 -10.07 -14.51 10.51
N ALA A 98 -8.80 -14.15 10.39
CA ALA A 98 -7.70 -14.96 10.90
C ALA A 98 -7.57 -14.77 12.41
N THR A 99 -7.44 -15.88 13.14
CA THR A 99 -7.06 -15.90 14.57
C THR A 99 -5.85 -16.80 14.83
N SER A 100 -5.22 -17.32 13.78
CA SER A 100 -4.04 -18.16 13.93
C SER A 100 -2.97 -17.90 12.88
N ILE A 101 -1.71 -18.10 13.26
CA ILE A 101 -0.53 -18.01 12.38
C ILE A 101 0.27 -19.31 12.47
N ARG A 102 0.89 -19.71 11.37
CA ARG A 102 1.82 -20.85 11.32
C ARG A 102 3.19 -20.39 10.83
N ILE A 103 4.22 -20.60 11.65
CA ILE A 103 5.60 -20.31 11.30
C ILE A 103 6.24 -21.60 10.80
N PRO A 104 6.61 -21.67 9.51
CA PRO A 104 7.14 -22.89 8.90
C PRO A 104 8.55 -23.21 9.39
N SER A 105 8.94 -24.48 9.32
CA SER A 105 10.26 -24.96 9.75
C SER A 105 11.42 -24.38 8.94
N LYS A 106 11.16 -24.02 7.68
CA LYS A 106 12.06 -23.24 6.83
C LYS A 106 11.48 -21.84 6.67
N PRO A 107 12.18 -20.76 7.07
CA PRO A 107 11.68 -19.40 6.90
C PRO A 107 11.25 -19.17 5.45
N LEU A 108 10.02 -18.72 5.23
CA LEU A 108 9.54 -18.29 3.92
C LEU A 108 10.16 -16.92 3.60
N GLY A 109 11.49 -16.91 3.40
CA GLY A 109 12.25 -15.73 3.01
C GLY A 109 12.20 -14.61 4.03
N ARG A 110 13.15 -14.61 4.97
CA ARG A 110 13.53 -13.39 5.69
C ARG A 110 14.02 -12.38 4.65
N ARG A 111 13.22 -11.37 4.32
CA ARG A 111 13.73 -10.16 3.65
C ARG A 111 14.15 -9.22 4.76
N ASP A 112 15.38 -9.38 5.21
CA ASP A 112 16.01 -8.40 6.10
C ASP A 112 15.98 -7.04 5.42
N GLY A 113 15.08 -6.17 5.88
CA GLY A 113 14.89 -4.83 5.37
C GLY A 113 13.62 -4.67 4.55
N ILE A 114 12.87 -3.60 4.86
CA ILE A 114 12.00 -2.93 3.90
C ILE A 114 12.92 -2.31 2.84
N GLU A 115 13.52 -3.14 1.99
CA GLU A 115 14.15 -2.74 0.76
C GLU A 115 13.12 -3.09 -0.33
N PRO A 116 12.28 -2.14 -0.74
CA PRO A 116 11.47 -2.34 -1.94
C PRO A 116 12.42 -2.75 -3.06
N PHE A 117 12.03 -3.74 -3.87
CA PHE A 117 12.77 -4.13 -5.07
C PHE A 117 14.08 -4.93 -4.87
N LEU A 118 14.24 -5.67 -3.76
CA LEU A 118 15.41 -6.53 -3.48
C LEU A 118 15.83 -7.49 -4.62
N ASP A 119 14.90 -7.90 -5.47
CA ASP A 119 15.19 -8.82 -6.59
C ASP A 119 15.57 -8.10 -7.90
N LEU A 120 15.67 -6.76 -7.90
CA LEU A 120 16.03 -5.99 -9.09
C LEU A 120 17.54 -5.89 -9.26
N SER A 121 17.98 -5.93 -10.53
CA SER A 121 19.35 -5.56 -10.86
C SER A 121 19.62 -4.10 -10.51
N VAL A 122 20.89 -3.72 -10.28
CA VAL A 122 21.30 -2.33 -10.03
C VAL A 122 20.77 -1.38 -11.12
N ARG A 123 20.75 -1.85 -12.37
CA ARG A 123 20.23 -1.08 -13.51
C ARG A 123 18.72 -0.86 -13.38
N ASP A 124 17.97 -1.90 -13.08
CA ASP A 124 16.52 -1.82 -12.99
C ASP A 124 16.09 -0.97 -11.79
N ARG A 125 16.77 -1.11 -10.65
CA ARG A 125 16.57 -0.26 -9.46
C ARG A 125 16.77 1.22 -9.79
N LYS A 126 17.88 1.56 -10.46
CA LYS A 126 18.12 2.95 -10.91
C LYS A 126 17.00 3.44 -11.84
N GLY A 127 16.54 2.60 -12.76
CA GLY A 127 15.43 2.94 -13.66
C GLY A 127 14.13 3.24 -12.91
N VAL A 128 13.79 2.42 -11.90
CA VAL A 128 12.65 2.66 -11.01
C VAL A 128 12.82 3.98 -10.25
N ASP A 129 13.98 4.21 -9.64
CA ASP A 129 14.26 5.44 -8.89
C ASP A 129 14.13 6.70 -9.77
N ASP A 130 14.66 6.66 -10.99
CA ASP A 130 14.59 7.77 -11.93
C ASP A 130 13.13 8.05 -12.37
N LEU A 131 12.33 7.00 -12.60
CA LEU A 131 10.91 7.15 -12.91
C LEU A 131 10.12 7.70 -11.71
N LEU A 132 10.36 7.18 -10.50
CA LEU A 132 9.70 7.67 -9.28
C LEU A 132 10.04 9.13 -9.02
N LYS A 133 11.30 9.53 -9.17
CA LYS A 133 11.74 10.94 -9.09
C LYS A 133 11.07 11.81 -10.15
N LEU A 134 10.81 11.29 -11.35
CA LEU A 134 10.10 12.02 -12.39
C LEU A 134 8.63 12.21 -12.01
N LEU A 135 7.92 11.12 -11.70
CA LEU A 135 6.47 11.08 -11.47
C LEU A 135 6.05 11.78 -10.17
N SER A 136 6.91 11.80 -9.16
CA SER A 136 6.68 12.50 -7.88
C SER A 136 6.73 14.03 -7.98
N LYS A 137 7.23 14.58 -9.10
CA LYS A 137 7.24 16.05 -9.30
C LYS A 137 5.82 16.59 -9.37
N ALA A 138 5.58 17.75 -8.73
CA ALA A 138 4.27 18.41 -8.72
C ALA A 138 3.63 18.50 -10.12
N SER A 139 2.36 18.11 -10.21
CA SER A 139 1.56 18.04 -11.44
C SER A 139 2.03 17.05 -12.51
N MET A 140 3.16 16.32 -12.34
CA MET A 140 3.68 15.43 -13.39
C MET A 140 2.69 14.32 -13.74
N LEU A 141 2.22 13.58 -12.74
CA LEU A 141 1.25 12.49 -12.95
C LEU A 141 -0.05 12.99 -13.59
N ASN A 142 -0.58 14.14 -13.17
CA ASN A 142 -1.79 14.72 -13.76
C ASN A 142 -1.59 15.04 -15.25
N VAL A 143 -0.48 15.69 -15.60
CA VAL A 143 -0.14 16.03 -17.00
C VAL A 143 -0.01 14.78 -17.85
N LEU A 144 0.75 13.79 -17.37
CA LEU A 144 0.98 12.55 -18.09
C LEU A 144 -0.32 11.75 -18.25
N HIS A 145 -1.15 11.69 -17.20
CA HIS A 145 -2.46 11.04 -17.27
C HIS A 145 -3.38 11.69 -18.30
N VAL A 146 -3.49 13.02 -18.34
CA VAL A 146 -4.30 13.71 -19.34
C VAL A 146 -3.86 13.36 -20.77
N ILE A 147 -2.55 13.31 -21.03
CA ILE A 147 -2.01 13.01 -22.36
C ILE A 147 -2.23 11.54 -22.74
N ILE A 148 -2.04 10.60 -21.81
CA ILE A 148 -2.32 9.17 -22.04
C ILE A 148 -3.81 8.94 -22.28
N SER A 149 -4.68 9.56 -21.48
CA SER A 149 -6.13 9.38 -21.56
C SER A 149 -6.75 9.95 -22.83
N ALA A 150 -6.13 10.98 -23.43
CA ALA A 150 -6.64 11.61 -24.63
C ALA A 150 -6.64 10.68 -25.86
N ARG A 151 -5.69 9.74 -25.97
CA ARG A 151 -5.48 8.85 -27.14
C ARG A 151 -5.29 9.56 -28.50
N GLU A 152 -5.18 10.88 -28.50
CA GLU A 152 -4.99 11.75 -29.65
C GLU A 152 -4.00 12.88 -29.29
N PRO A 153 -3.39 13.57 -30.27
CA PRO A 153 -2.58 14.76 -30.01
C PRO A 153 -3.38 15.86 -29.30
N VAL A 154 -2.80 16.47 -28.27
CA VAL A 154 -3.46 17.46 -27.42
C VAL A 154 -2.69 18.78 -27.40
N ARG A 155 -3.40 19.89 -27.57
CA ARG A 155 -2.81 21.24 -27.48
C ARG A 155 -2.50 21.62 -26.03
N PHE A 156 -1.48 22.47 -25.86
CA PHE A 156 -1.01 22.97 -24.56
C PHE A 156 -2.14 23.46 -23.66
N GLY A 157 -3.03 24.33 -24.15
CA GLY A 157 -4.12 24.89 -23.34
C GLY A 157 -5.14 23.86 -22.86
N LYS A 158 -5.43 22.82 -23.65
CA LYS A 158 -6.32 21.71 -23.24
C LYS A 158 -5.67 20.90 -22.13
N ILE A 159 -4.37 20.62 -22.23
CA ILE A 159 -3.61 19.92 -21.18
C ILE A 159 -3.56 20.78 -19.90
N GLN A 160 -3.26 22.07 -20.02
CA GLN A 160 -3.17 22.98 -18.89
C GLN A 160 -4.46 23.02 -18.08
N ARG A 161 -5.60 23.15 -18.78
CA ARG A 161 -6.92 23.19 -18.15
C ARG A 161 -7.27 21.86 -17.47
N LEU A 162 -7.07 20.73 -18.15
CA LEU A 162 -7.46 19.41 -17.63
C LEU A 162 -6.52 18.92 -16.51
N ALA A 163 -5.23 19.24 -16.58
CA ALA A 163 -4.26 18.86 -15.55
C ALA A 163 -4.26 19.82 -14.33
N GLY A 164 -5.00 20.93 -14.39
CA GLY A 164 -5.11 21.91 -13.30
C GLY A 164 -3.77 22.53 -12.90
N THR A 165 -2.90 22.83 -13.86
CA THR A 165 -1.53 23.28 -13.59
C THR A 165 -1.22 24.63 -14.24
N SER A 166 -0.22 25.35 -13.73
CA SER A 166 0.21 26.63 -14.31
C SER A 166 0.93 26.42 -15.64
N ALA A 167 0.90 27.42 -16.53
CA ALA A 167 1.59 27.36 -17.82
C ALA A 167 3.11 27.10 -17.65
N THR A 168 3.74 27.76 -16.67
CA THR A 168 5.16 27.57 -16.35
C THR A 168 5.45 26.14 -15.89
N SER A 169 4.59 25.59 -15.02
CA SER A 169 4.73 24.20 -14.57
C SER A 169 4.55 23.24 -15.75
N LEU A 170 3.47 23.39 -16.53
CA LEU A 170 3.19 22.54 -17.67
C LEU A 170 4.34 22.52 -18.69
N SER A 171 4.86 23.70 -19.06
CA SER A 171 5.98 23.81 -20.01
C SER A 171 7.19 22.99 -19.55
N ARG A 172 7.54 23.09 -18.27
CA ARG A 172 8.63 22.30 -17.67
C ARG A 172 8.32 20.80 -17.68
N ARG A 173 7.12 20.40 -17.27
CA ARG A 173 6.69 18.98 -17.26
C ARG A 173 6.73 18.37 -18.66
N LEU A 174 6.21 19.08 -19.67
CA LEU A 174 6.21 18.62 -21.05
C LEU A 174 7.63 18.44 -21.60
N LYS A 175 8.55 19.37 -21.29
CA LYS A 175 9.96 19.23 -21.65
C LYS A 175 10.63 18.02 -20.98
N GLU A 176 10.32 17.76 -19.72
CA GLU A 176 10.82 16.59 -18.99
C GLU A 176 10.27 15.28 -19.57
N LEU A 177 8.97 15.22 -19.87
CA LEU A 177 8.30 14.07 -20.49
C LEU A 177 8.76 13.80 -21.92
N GLU A 178 9.04 14.86 -22.69
CA GLU A 178 9.65 14.75 -24.02
C GLU A 178 11.08 14.23 -23.92
N GLY A 179 11.86 14.75 -22.97
CA GLY A 179 13.25 14.35 -22.76
C GLY A 179 13.44 12.88 -22.36
N CYS A 180 12.46 12.28 -21.68
CA CYS A 180 12.48 10.85 -21.36
C CYS A 180 11.69 9.98 -22.36
N GLY A 181 11.15 10.56 -23.43
CA GLY A 181 10.46 9.82 -24.48
C GLY A 181 9.06 9.32 -24.14
N LEU A 182 8.44 9.83 -23.05
CA LEU A 182 7.05 9.51 -22.69
C LEU A 182 6.03 10.34 -23.50
N VAL A 183 6.44 11.51 -23.98
CA VAL A 183 5.60 12.40 -24.79
C VAL A 183 6.35 12.80 -26.06
N ARG A 184 5.65 12.86 -27.20
CA ARG A 184 6.14 13.46 -28.45
C ARG A 184 5.50 14.83 -28.64
N ARG A 185 6.30 15.79 -29.07
CA ARG A 185 5.86 17.15 -29.44
C ARG A 185 5.86 17.29 -30.96
N ALA A 186 4.71 17.60 -31.54
CA ALA A 186 4.56 17.92 -32.95
C ALA A 186 4.35 19.43 -33.13
N THR A 187 5.05 20.05 -34.08
CA THR A 187 4.84 21.46 -34.45
C THR A 187 4.22 21.52 -35.83
N HIS A 188 3.12 22.26 -35.95
CA HIS A 188 2.39 22.42 -37.19
C HIS A 188 2.62 23.81 -37.78
N LYS A 189 2.77 23.88 -39.10
CA LYS A 189 2.96 25.13 -39.86
C LYS A 189 1.63 25.88 -40.04
N THR A 190 1.04 26.31 -38.93
CA THR A 190 -0.13 27.20 -38.90
C THR A 190 0.32 28.65 -38.66
N ILE A 191 -0.60 29.61 -38.81
CA ILE A 191 -0.37 31.01 -38.42
C ILE A 191 -1.36 31.36 -37.30
N PRO A 192 -0.91 31.55 -36.04
CA PRO A 192 0.45 31.32 -35.53
C PRO A 192 0.81 29.81 -35.48
N PRO A 193 2.10 29.43 -35.40
CA PRO A 193 2.51 28.02 -35.29
C PRO A 193 1.86 27.35 -34.08
N THR A 194 1.29 26.16 -34.29
CA THR A 194 0.63 25.38 -33.23
C THR A 194 1.47 24.18 -32.84
N VAL A 195 1.31 23.76 -31.58
CA VAL A 195 2.04 22.63 -31.01
C VAL A 195 1.08 21.67 -30.35
N GLU A 196 1.30 20.39 -30.56
CA GLU A 196 0.52 19.31 -30.01
C GLU A 196 1.43 18.28 -29.34
N TYR A 197 0.91 17.66 -28.29
CA TYR A 197 1.61 16.69 -27.48
C TYR A 197 0.83 15.39 -27.47
N GLN A 198 1.52 14.27 -27.66
CA GLN A 198 0.91 12.94 -27.68
C GLN A 198 1.74 11.97 -26.86
N ALA A 199 1.08 11.08 -26.12
CA ALA A 199 1.76 9.99 -25.43
C ALA A 199 2.47 9.09 -26.46
N THR A 200 3.66 8.62 -26.10
CA THR A 200 4.32 7.56 -26.88
C THR A 200 3.75 6.19 -26.54
N GLN A 201 4.09 5.19 -27.35
CA GLN A 201 3.68 3.80 -27.09
C GLN A 201 4.05 3.33 -25.68
N VAL A 202 5.28 3.59 -25.25
CA VAL A 202 5.74 3.22 -23.89
C VAL A 202 4.97 3.97 -22.78
N ALA A 203 4.52 5.21 -23.03
CA ALA A 203 3.66 5.90 -22.08
C ALA A 203 2.24 5.31 -22.04
N PHE A 204 1.70 4.86 -23.17
CA PHE A 204 0.42 4.14 -23.19
C PHE A 204 0.48 2.82 -22.41
N GLU A 205 1.58 2.09 -22.49
CA GLU A 205 1.80 0.85 -21.73
C GLU A 205 1.79 1.07 -20.21
N MET A 206 2.08 2.28 -19.74
CA MET A 206 1.97 2.64 -18.32
C MET A 206 0.51 2.92 -17.88
N GLY A 207 -0.40 3.16 -18.82
CA GLY A 207 -1.80 3.49 -18.56
C GLY A 207 -2.53 2.53 -17.61
N PRO A 208 -2.46 1.18 -17.81
CA PRO A 208 -3.09 0.21 -16.92
C PRO A 208 -2.62 0.29 -15.45
N SER A 209 -1.33 0.56 -15.22
CA SER A 209 -0.79 0.71 -13.85
C SER A 209 -1.32 1.97 -13.16
N LEU A 210 -1.45 3.08 -13.91
CA LEU A 210 -2.07 4.30 -13.39
C LEU A 210 -3.55 4.08 -13.07
N ILE A 211 -4.29 3.36 -13.91
CA ILE A 211 -5.70 3.03 -13.66
C ILE A 211 -5.84 2.21 -12.37
N GLN A 212 -4.97 1.22 -12.13
CA GLN A 212 -5.00 0.44 -10.89
C GLN A 212 -4.76 1.33 -9.66
N LEU A 213 -3.78 2.24 -9.72
CA LEU A 213 -3.54 3.21 -8.65
C LEU A 213 -4.77 4.10 -8.41
N TYR A 214 -5.39 4.62 -9.46
CA TYR A 214 -6.56 5.48 -9.33
C TYR A 214 -7.79 4.75 -8.81
N ASN A 215 -8.02 3.51 -9.23
CA ASN A 215 -9.10 2.68 -8.69
C ASN A 215 -8.89 2.45 -7.19
N TRP A 216 -7.67 2.13 -6.75
CA TRP A 216 -7.36 2.00 -5.34
C TRP A 216 -7.63 3.31 -4.57
N VAL A 217 -7.30 4.47 -5.14
CA VAL A 217 -7.63 5.78 -4.54
C VAL A 217 -9.14 5.98 -4.47
N ILE A 218 -9.90 5.69 -5.53
CA ILE A 218 -11.37 5.81 -5.53
C ILE A 218 -11.98 4.95 -4.42
N ASP A 219 -11.50 3.73 -4.24
CA ASP A 219 -12.02 2.80 -3.23
C ASP A 219 -11.63 3.18 -1.79
N ASN A 220 -10.57 3.98 -1.61
CA ASN A 220 -9.99 4.23 -0.28
C ASN A 220 -9.91 5.71 0.12
N HIS A 221 -10.22 6.68 -0.75
CA HIS A 221 -10.00 8.11 -0.47
C HIS A 221 -10.69 8.60 0.81
N ALA A 222 -11.87 8.05 1.16
CA ALA A 222 -12.56 8.36 2.41
C ALA A 222 -11.76 7.98 3.67
N LYS A 223 -10.85 7.00 3.56
CA LYS A 223 -9.97 6.55 4.64
C LYS A 223 -8.67 7.36 4.72
N LEU A 224 -8.30 8.09 3.65
CA LEU A 224 -6.98 8.71 3.52
C LEU A 224 -6.80 10.00 4.32
N GLY A 225 -7.80 10.45 5.08
CA GLY A 225 -7.66 11.62 5.96
C GLY A 225 -7.28 12.93 5.26
N PHE A 226 -7.32 12.97 3.93
CA PHE A 226 -7.16 14.19 3.16
C PHE A 226 -8.39 15.05 3.46
N THR A 227 -8.23 16.01 4.37
CA THR A 227 -9.25 16.99 4.72
C THR A 227 -9.86 17.57 3.45
N GLN A 228 -11.19 17.56 3.40
CA GLN A 228 -11.98 18.19 2.34
C GLN A 228 -11.45 19.61 2.12
N ALA A 229 -10.99 19.89 0.90
CA ALA A 229 -10.77 21.25 0.43
C ALA A 229 -12.12 21.89 0.07
#